data_AF-A0A7V9SFA1-F1
#
_entry.id   AF-A0A7V9SFA1-F1
#
_cell.length_a   1.000
_cell.length_b   1.000
_cell.length_c   1.000
_cell.angle_alpha   90.00
_cell.angle_beta   90.00
_cell.angle_gamma   90.00
#
_symmetry.space_group_name_H-M   'P 1'
#
loop_
_entity.id
_entity.type
_entity.pdbx_description
1 polymer ?
#
loop_
_entity_poly.entity_id
_entity_poly.type
_entity_poly.pdbx_seq_one_letter_code
_entity_poly.pdbx_strand_id
1 'polypeptide(L)'
;MGTSFGRGGATTFQQDLANSDCIVIQGSNMAECHPVGFRWAMEAKRRGATLIHVDPRFTRTSAMADIHVPIRAGSDIAFLGGIVRYIIENERYFEEYVVNYTNAPIIIEDDFADTEDLDGLFSGWNAEKGGYDIASWQYRGTTVTSAAGNLEAIADIGQAQAGEGEPTAPAGAEKTDPTLQHPRCVFQVLKRHFARYTPEMVEEICGIPPDLFLKVA
;
A
#
# COMPACT_ATOMS: atom_id res chain seq x y z
N MET A 1 -0.34 -8.93 -0.21
CA MET A 1 -0.59 -9.31 -1.62
C MET A 1 -1.93 -10.01 -1.83
N GLY A 2 -2.26 -11.07 -1.08
CA GLY A 2 -3.53 -11.80 -1.27
C GLY A 2 -4.79 -10.94 -1.21
N THR A 3 -4.84 -9.99 -0.27
CA THR A 3 -5.95 -9.02 -0.14
C THR A 3 -5.98 -7.97 -1.25
N SER A 4 -4.82 -7.47 -1.67
CA SER A 4 -4.71 -6.40 -2.66
C SER A 4 -4.92 -6.88 -4.10
N PHE A 5 -4.47 -8.08 -4.44
CA PHE A 5 -4.40 -8.59 -5.82
C PHE A 5 -5.10 -9.95 -6.01
N GLY A 6 -5.76 -10.47 -4.97
CA GLY A 6 -6.42 -11.78 -4.97
C GLY A 6 -5.48 -12.98 -4.82
N ARG A 7 -4.14 -12.82 -4.92
CA ARG A 7 -3.16 -13.91 -4.80
C ARG A 7 -1.93 -13.51 -3.98
N GLY A 8 -1.31 -14.48 -3.29
CA GLY A 8 -0.18 -14.27 -2.39
C GLY A 8 1.22 -14.45 -3.01
N GLY A 9 1.33 -15.04 -4.20
CA GLY A 9 2.61 -15.30 -4.88
C GLY A 9 3.12 -14.08 -5.66
N ALA A 10 4.44 -13.99 -5.90
CA ALA A 10 5.09 -12.90 -6.63
C ALA A 10 4.37 -12.57 -7.95
N THR A 11 4.22 -11.28 -8.26
CA THR A 11 3.45 -10.80 -9.42
C THR A 11 4.21 -10.92 -10.74
N THR A 12 5.54 -10.91 -10.69
CA THR A 12 6.44 -11.06 -11.85
C THR A 12 7.54 -12.09 -11.56
N PHE A 13 8.51 -12.23 -12.46
CA PHE A 13 9.64 -13.16 -12.37
C PHE A 13 10.98 -12.42 -12.45
N GLN A 14 12.08 -13.02 -11.96
CA GLN A 14 13.35 -12.32 -11.76
C GLN A 14 13.94 -11.69 -13.03
N GLN A 15 13.81 -12.35 -14.18
CA GLN A 15 14.32 -11.84 -15.45
C GLN A 15 13.61 -10.55 -15.88
N ASP A 16 12.34 -10.37 -15.49
CA ASP A 16 11.54 -9.20 -15.84
C ASP A 16 12.05 -7.92 -15.16
N LEU A 17 12.81 -8.04 -14.07
CA LEU A 17 13.48 -6.89 -13.44
C LEU A 17 14.35 -6.10 -14.42
N ALA A 18 14.91 -6.76 -15.44
CA ALA A 18 15.74 -6.12 -16.46
C ALA A 18 14.99 -5.05 -17.27
N ASN A 19 13.64 -5.06 -17.26
CA ASN A 19 12.77 -4.14 -17.99
C ASN A 19 12.35 -2.91 -17.18
N SER A 20 12.72 -2.83 -15.90
CA SER A 20 12.33 -1.72 -15.02
C SER A 20 13.16 -0.46 -15.30
N ASP A 21 12.52 0.72 -15.23
CA ASP A 21 13.20 2.03 -15.25
C ASP A 21 13.61 2.51 -13.84
N CYS A 22 13.03 1.92 -12.78
CA CYS A 22 13.35 2.23 -11.40
C CYS A 22 13.09 1.02 -10.50
N ILE A 23 14.12 0.57 -9.80
CA ILE A 23 14.05 -0.60 -8.91
C ILE A 23 14.24 -0.12 -7.47
N VAL A 24 13.21 -0.30 -6.65
CA VAL A 24 13.27 -0.10 -5.21
C VAL A 24 13.48 -1.44 -4.52
N ILE A 25 14.62 -1.59 -3.86
CA ILE A 25 14.92 -2.73 -3.00
C ILE A 25 14.75 -2.27 -1.55
N GLN A 26 13.61 -2.58 -0.96
CA GLN A 26 13.27 -2.27 0.43
C GLN A 26 12.91 -3.55 1.18
N GLY A 27 13.43 -3.71 2.40
CA GLY A 27 13.20 -4.93 3.20
C GLY A 27 13.81 -6.20 2.59
N SER A 28 14.82 -6.05 1.71
CA SER A 28 15.50 -7.14 1.02
C SER A 28 16.97 -6.79 0.80
N ASN A 29 17.85 -7.79 0.90
CA ASN A 29 19.27 -7.64 0.58
C ASN A 29 19.63 -8.54 -0.61
N MET A 30 19.17 -8.18 -1.80
CA MET A 30 19.19 -9.05 -2.98
C MET A 30 20.58 -9.53 -3.40
N ALA A 31 21.61 -8.69 -3.32
CA ALA A 31 22.97 -9.08 -3.69
C ALA A 31 23.53 -10.22 -2.82
N GLU A 32 22.97 -10.43 -1.63
CA GLU A 32 23.38 -11.48 -0.70
C GLU A 32 22.40 -12.65 -0.67
N CYS A 33 21.10 -12.35 -0.62
CA CYS A 33 20.04 -13.35 -0.45
C CYS A 33 19.52 -13.92 -1.77
N HIS A 34 19.67 -13.19 -2.89
CA HIS A 34 19.22 -13.59 -4.23
C HIS A 34 20.26 -13.23 -5.31
N PRO A 35 21.55 -13.57 -5.14
CA PRO A 35 22.65 -13.05 -5.97
C PRO A 35 22.48 -13.37 -7.46
N VAL A 36 21.95 -14.55 -7.79
CA VAL A 36 21.70 -14.96 -9.19
C VAL A 36 20.59 -14.12 -9.81
N GLY A 37 19.55 -13.75 -9.05
CA GLY A 37 18.47 -12.88 -9.50
C GLY A 37 18.90 -11.42 -9.61
N PHE A 38 19.78 -10.96 -8.72
CA PHE A 38 20.27 -9.58 -8.68
C PHE A 38 20.98 -9.17 -9.98
N ARG A 39 21.47 -10.12 -10.78
CA ARG A 39 22.00 -9.86 -12.12
C ARG A 39 21.05 -9.05 -13.00
N TRP A 40 19.73 -9.26 -12.86
CA TRP A 40 18.72 -8.61 -13.70
C TRP A 40 18.43 -7.19 -13.25
N ALA A 41 18.51 -6.91 -11.94
CA ALA A 41 18.50 -5.56 -11.43
C ALA A 41 19.73 -4.76 -11.91
N MET A 42 20.90 -5.41 -11.95
CA MET A 42 22.11 -4.80 -12.52
C MET A 42 22.00 -4.58 -14.03
N GLU A 43 21.29 -5.44 -14.75
CA GLU A 43 21.04 -5.26 -16.18
C GLU A 43 20.12 -4.06 -16.45
N ALA A 44 19.04 -3.90 -15.67
CA ALA A 44 18.21 -2.71 -15.71
C ALA A 44 19.03 -1.44 -15.44
N LYS A 45 19.86 -1.45 -14.40
CA LYS A 45 20.75 -0.33 -14.06
C LYS A 45 21.68 0.03 -15.22
N ARG A 46 22.28 -0.95 -15.91
CA ARG A 46 23.12 -0.70 -17.11
C ARG A 46 22.35 -0.06 -18.26
N ARG A 47 21.04 -0.34 -18.36
CA ARG A 47 20.14 0.27 -19.35
C ARG A 47 19.67 1.68 -18.95
N GLY A 48 20.03 2.16 -17.76
CA GLY A 48 19.69 3.49 -17.27
C GLY A 48 18.69 3.51 -16.12
N ALA A 49 18.27 2.35 -15.61
CA ALA A 49 17.35 2.30 -14.48
C ALA A 49 18.00 2.83 -13.19
N THR A 50 17.23 3.54 -12.37
CA THR A 50 17.70 3.97 -11.04
C THR A 50 17.51 2.83 -10.04
N LEU A 51 18.58 2.45 -9.33
CA LEU A 51 18.55 1.43 -8.29
C LEU A 51 18.56 2.09 -6.90
N ILE A 52 17.47 1.95 -6.15
CA ILE A 52 17.29 2.51 -4.82
C ILE A 52 17.29 1.38 -3.80
N HIS A 53 18.09 1.50 -2.73
CA HIS A 53 18.13 0.52 -1.65
C HIS A 53 17.76 1.18 -0.32
N VAL A 54 16.66 0.72 0.28
CA VAL A 54 16.12 1.21 1.54
C VAL A 54 16.38 0.15 2.63
N ASP A 55 17.40 0.36 3.46
CA ASP A 55 17.81 -0.57 4.52
C ASP A 55 18.49 0.20 5.65
N PRO A 56 18.25 -0.17 6.94
CA PRO A 56 18.95 0.42 8.08
C PRO A 56 20.47 0.28 8.02
N ARG A 57 21.00 -0.65 7.22
CA ARG A 57 22.43 -0.93 7.09
C ARG A 57 22.89 -0.63 5.66
N PHE A 58 24.16 -0.27 5.55
CA PHE A 58 24.85 -0.28 4.27
C PHE A 58 25.38 -1.70 3.98
N THR A 59 24.85 -2.36 2.95
CA THR A 59 25.10 -3.76 2.60
C THR A 59 25.80 -3.91 1.25
N ARG A 60 26.07 -5.15 0.81
CA ARG A 60 26.54 -5.42 -0.56
C ARG A 60 25.55 -4.97 -1.63
N THR A 61 24.26 -4.96 -1.34
CA THR A 61 23.25 -4.39 -2.24
C THR A 61 23.37 -2.87 -2.29
N SER A 62 23.56 -2.20 -1.15
CA SER A 62 23.73 -0.74 -1.09
C SER A 62 24.95 -0.27 -1.88
N ALA A 63 26.05 -1.02 -1.81
CA ALA A 63 27.27 -0.72 -2.56
C ALA A 63 27.08 -0.70 -4.09
N MET A 64 26.00 -1.31 -4.59
CA MET A 64 25.66 -1.37 -6.01
C MET A 64 24.50 -0.42 -6.39
N ALA A 65 23.80 0.15 -5.40
CA ALA A 65 22.67 1.06 -5.61
C ALA A 65 23.14 2.47 -6.00
N ASP A 66 22.28 3.22 -6.71
CA ASP A 66 22.48 4.65 -7.00
C ASP A 66 22.13 5.50 -5.78
N ILE A 67 21.14 5.07 -5.01
CA ILE A 67 20.66 5.75 -3.81
C ILE A 67 20.55 4.72 -2.69
N HIS A 68 21.24 4.98 -1.57
CA HIS A 68 20.99 4.29 -0.31
C HIS A 68 20.16 5.20 0.60
N VAL A 69 19.07 4.66 1.11
CA VAL A 69 18.18 5.32 2.06
C VAL A 69 18.30 4.62 3.41
N PRO A 70 19.02 5.21 4.38
CA PRO A 70 19.12 4.65 5.72
C PRO A 70 17.81 4.87 6.47
N ILE A 71 17.00 3.82 6.59
CA ILE A 71 15.71 3.86 7.29
C ILE A 71 15.84 3.27 8.70
N ARG A 72 15.19 3.87 9.70
CA ARG A 72 15.05 3.24 11.02
C ARG A 72 14.22 1.95 10.92
N ALA A 73 14.69 0.86 11.52
CA ALA A 73 13.97 -0.40 11.54
C ALA A 73 12.54 -0.24 12.10
N GLY A 74 11.55 -0.78 11.39
CA GLY A 74 10.13 -0.73 11.77
C GLY A 74 9.43 0.60 11.44
N SER A 75 10.03 1.47 10.64
CA SER A 75 9.44 2.75 10.21
C SER A 75 8.96 2.77 8.76
N ASP A 76 8.97 1.62 8.07
CA ASP A 76 8.64 1.49 6.65
C ASP A 76 7.27 2.05 6.27
N ILE A 77 6.26 1.90 7.15
CA ILE A 77 4.90 2.41 6.91
C ILE A 77 4.91 3.94 6.80
N ALA A 78 5.68 4.65 7.62
CA ALA A 78 5.75 6.11 7.55
C ALA A 78 6.42 6.57 6.26
N PHE A 79 7.52 5.90 5.86
CA PHE A 79 8.21 6.18 4.60
C PHE A 79 7.30 5.95 3.38
N LEU A 80 6.65 4.78 3.30
CA LEU A 80 5.72 4.47 2.21
C LEU A 80 4.48 5.36 2.23
N GLY A 81 3.98 5.72 3.41
CA GLY A 81 2.88 6.66 3.57
C GLY A 81 3.21 8.05 3.04
N GLY A 82 4.45 8.50 3.26
CA GLY A 82 4.96 9.74 2.67
C GLY A 82 5.00 9.68 1.15
N ILE A 83 5.44 8.56 0.56
CA ILE A 83 5.43 8.36 -0.90
C ILE A 83 4.00 8.41 -1.45
N VAL A 84 3.05 7.72 -0.81
CA VAL A 84 1.63 7.75 -1.21
C VAL A 84 1.10 9.18 -1.18
N ARG A 85 1.36 9.91 -0.09
CA ARG A 85 0.98 11.33 0.02
C ARG A 85 1.57 12.16 -1.13
N TYR A 86 2.88 12.04 -1.38
CA TYR A 86 3.56 12.80 -2.42
C TYR A 86 2.99 12.51 -3.82
N ILE A 87 2.71 11.24 -4.13
CA ILE A 87 2.10 10.83 -5.39
C ILE A 87 0.73 11.48 -5.56
N ILE A 88 -0.10 11.48 -4.52
CA ILE A 88 -1.46 12.04 -4.56
C ILE A 88 -1.43 13.57 -4.65
N GLU A 89 -0.62 14.25 -3.84
CA GLU A 89 -0.54 15.71 -3.82
C GLU A 89 0.03 16.31 -5.11
N ASN A 90 0.90 15.57 -5.81
CA ASN A 90 1.52 16.01 -7.05
C ASN A 90 0.91 15.37 -8.31
N GLU A 91 -0.24 14.70 -8.18
CA GLU A 91 -0.97 14.05 -9.28
C GLU A 91 -0.07 13.10 -10.12
N ARG A 92 0.84 12.37 -9.46
CA ARG A 92 1.82 11.46 -10.09
C ARG A 92 1.30 10.02 -10.25
N TYR A 93 -0.01 9.82 -10.21
CA TYR A 93 -0.63 8.51 -10.40
C TYR A 93 -1.18 8.37 -11.82
N PHE A 94 -1.25 7.14 -12.32
CA PHE A 94 -1.87 6.86 -13.62
C PHE A 94 -3.38 6.82 -13.45
N GLU A 95 -4.05 7.97 -13.66
CA GLU A 95 -5.48 8.16 -13.41
C GLU A 95 -6.37 7.12 -14.08
N GLU A 96 -6.18 6.82 -15.37
CA GLU A 96 -6.97 5.81 -16.08
C GLU A 96 -6.85 4.43 -15.42
N TYR A 97 -5.64 4.04 -14.99
CA TYR A 97 -5.44 2.80 -14.27
C TYR A 97 -6.10 2.82 -12.90
N VAL A 98 -5.94 3.91 -12.15
CA VAL A 98 -6.52 4.07 -10.81
C VAL A 98 -8.04 3.97 -10.87
N VAL A 99 -8.69 4.67 -11.80
CA VAL A 99 -10.15 4.68 -11.93
C VAL A 99 -10.68 3.31 -12.36
N ASN A 100 -10.03 2.63 -13.30
CA ASN A 100 -10.60 1.44 -13.94
C ASN A 100 -10.16 0.10 -13.32
N TYR A 101 -8.99 0.04 -12.68
CA TYR A 101 -8.40 -1.23 -12.24
C TYR A 101 -8.14 -1.30 -10.74
N THR A 102 -8.59 -0.29 -9.99
CA THR A 102 -8.56 -0.30 -8.52
C THR A 102 -9.94 -0.06 -7.95
N ASN A 103 -10.08 -0.15 -6.64
CA ASN A 103 -11.30 0.20 -5.92
C ASN A 103 -11.44 1.70 -5.63
N ALA A 104 -10.54 2.56 -6.13
CA ALA A 104 -10.53 4.01 -5.93
C ALA A 104 -11.91 4.70 -6.07
N PRO A 105 -12.74 4.42 -7.10
CA PRO A 105 -14.03 5.08 -7.24
C PRO A 105 -15.11 4.50 -6.34
N ILE A 106 -14.92 3.35 -5.70
CA ILE A 106 -15.96 2.69 -4.89
C ILE A 106 -16.24 3.53 -3.63
N ILE A 107 -17.51 3.68 -3.28
CA ILE A 107 -17.96 4.45 -2.11
C ILE A 107 -18.04 3.53 -0.89
N ILE A 108 -17.46 3.97 0.24
CA ILE A 108 -17.49 3.27 1.55
C ILE A 108 -18.80 3.59 2.29
N GLU A 109 -19.30 2.66 3.10
CA GLU A 109 -20.42 2.87 4.03
C GLU A 109 -20.19 4.06 4.95
N ASP A 110 -21.26 4.66 5.46
CA ASP A 110 -21.19 5.94 6.21
C ASP A 110 -20.64 5.81 7.63
N ASP A 111 -20.69 4.62 8.21
CA ASP A 111 -20.26 4.32 9.58
C ASP A 111 -18.75 4.08 9.72
N PHE A 112 -18.02 3.94 8.61
CA PHE A 112 -16.56 3.90 8.64
C PHE A 112 -15.98 5.21 9.19
N ALA A 113 -15.12 5.11 10.19
CA ALA A 113 -14.31 6.21 10.71
C ALA A 113 -12.83 5.83 10.65
N ASP A 114 -12.01 6.77 10.18
CA ASP A 114 -10.59 6.56 9.95
C ASP A 114 -9.77 6.84 11.22
N THR A 115 -8.49 6.46 11.22
CA THR A 115 -7.56 6.76 12.32
C THR A 115 -7.38 8.24 12.59
N GLU A 116 -7.64 9.08 11.59
CA GLU A 116 -7.60 10.54 11.74
C GLU A 116 -8.83 11.06 12.49
N ASP A 117 -9.94 10.32 12.49
CA ASP A 117 -11.16 10.68 13.20
C ASP A 117 -11.16 10.17 14.66
N LEU A 118 -10.41 9.09 14.93
CA LEU A 118 -10.43 8.36 16.21
C LEU A 118 -9.04 8.14 16.82
N ASP A 119 -8.15 9.13 16.68
CA ASP A 119 -6.85 9.22 17.38
C ASP A 119 -5.99 7.94 17.26
N GLY A 120 -5.82 7.45 16.03
CA GLY A 120 -4.99 6.28 15.73
C GLY A 120 -5.74 4.94 15.71
N LEU A 121 -7.03 4.93 15.99
CA LEU A 121 -7.89 3.73 15.91
C LEU A 121 -8.88 3.84 14.74
N PHE A 122 -9.30 2.72 14.17
CA PHE A 122 -10.42 2.73 13.22
C PHE A 122 -11.76 2.55 13.94
N SER A 123 -12.88 2.77 13.23
CA SER A 123 -14.19 2.36 13.72
C SER A 123 -14.20 0.86 14.07
N GLY A 124 -14.85 0.50 15.18
CA GLY A 124 -15.00 -0.89 15.62
C GLY A 124 -13.92 -1.41 16.58
N TRP A 125 -12.99 -0.58 17.08
CA TRP A 125 -12.01 -1.02 18.09
C TRP A 125 -12.69 -1.46 19.39
N ASN A 126 -12.33 -2.66 19.86
CA ASN A 126 -12.72 -3.16 21.16
C ASN A 126 -11.46 -3.39 22.03
N ALA A 127 -11.28 -2.53 23.03
CA ALA A 127 -10.11 -2.55 23.91
C ALA A 127 -10.03 -3.80 24.80
N GLU A 128 -11.17 -4.40 25.17
CA GLU A 128 -11.20 -5.60 26.01
C GLU A 128 -10.78 -6.85 25.22
N LYS A 129 -11.21 -6.94 23.96
CA LYS A 129 -10.87 -8.06 23.06
C LYS A 129 -9.52 -7.84 22.36
N GLY A 130 -9.00 -6.62 22.35
CA GLY A 130 -7.80 -6.26 21.59
C GLY A 130 -7.98 -6.45 20.08
N GLY A 131 -9.19 -6.20 19.57
CA GLY A 131 -9.56 -6.50 18.19
C GLY A 131 -10.60 -5.55 17.62
N TYR A 132 -10.83 -5.64 16.32
CA TYR A 132 -11.78 -4.80 15.59
C TYR A 132 -13.04 -5.57 15.18
N ASP A 133 -14.19 -4.93 15.32
CA ASP A 133 -15.40 -5.23 14.55
C ASP A 133 -15.34 -4.51 13.21
N ILE A 134 -15.28 -5.28 12.13
CA ILE A 134 -15.08 -4.77 10.76
C ILE A 134 -16.42 -4.54 10.02
N ALA A 135 -17.55 -4.57 10.72
CA ALA A 135 -18.88 -4.36 10.13
C ALA A 135 -19.01 -3.02 9.41
N SER A 136 -18.30 -1.99 9.87
CA SER A 136 -18.27 -0.66 9.23
C SER A 136 -17.31 -0.56 8.04
N TRP A 137 -16.42 -1.55 7.84
CA TRP A 137 -15.36 -1.49 6.82
C TRP A 137 -15.85 -2.07 5.49
N GLN A 138 -17.01 -1.59 5.04
CA GLN A 138 -17.75 -2.15 3.92
C GLN A 138 -17.93 -1.13 2.79
N TYR A 139 -18.05 -1.63 1.57
CA TYR A 139 -18.49 -0.79 0.46
C TYR A 139 -19.99 -0.58 0.55
N ARG A 140 -20.44 0.62 0.16
CA ARG A 140 -21.83 1.01 0.23
C ARG A 140 -22.74 -0.01 -0.47
N GLY A 141 -23.69 -0.57 0.26
CA GLY A 141 -24.65 -1.55 -0.22
C GLY A 141 -24.01 -2.87 -0.65
N THR A 142 -22.90 -3.28 -0.03
CA THR A 142 -22.21 -4.55 -0.23
C THR A 142 -21.69 -5.10 1.10
N THR A 143 -21.70 -6.42 1.27
CA THR A 143 -20.96 -7.09 2.34
C THR A 143 -19.78 -7.82 1.72
N VAL A 144 -18.57 -7.32 1.94
CA VAL A 144 -17.32 -7.94 1.49
C VAL A 144 -16.78 -8.81 2.63
N THR A 145 -16.72 -10.11 2.39
CA THR A 145 -16.03 -11.03 3.30
C THR A 145 -14.52 -10.93 3.05
N SER A 146 -13.75 -10.56 4.08
CA SER A 146 -12.29 -10.49 4.00
C SER A 146 -11.68 -11.83 3.59
N ALA A 147 -10.78 -11.80 2.60
CA ALA A 147 -9.96 -12.97 2.23
C ALA A 147 -8.81 -13.24 3.21
N ALA A 148 -8.44 -12.25 4.05
CA ALA A 148 -7.44 -12.43 5.10
C ALA A 148 -8.17 -12.83 6.39
N GLY A 149 -7.98 -14.10 6.76
CA GLY A 149 -8.71 -14.81 7.79
C GLY A 149 -8.83 -14.07 9.12
N ASN A 150 -10.07 -14.02 9.60
CA ASN A 150 -10.37 -14.06 11.02
C ASN A 150 -11.49 -15.10 11.20
N LEU A 151 -11.12 -16.37 11.37
CA LEU A 151 -12.07 -17.48 11.52
C LEU A 151 -13.04 -17.29 12.70
N GLU A 152 -12.66 -16.50 13.71
CA GLU A 152 -13.48 -16.23 14.89
C GLU A 152 -14.55 -15.16 14.67
N ALA A 153 -14.31 -14.15 13.81
CA ALA A 153 -15.31 -13.13 13.47
C ALA A 153 -16.39 -13.66 12.51
N ILE A 154 -16.12 -14.79 11.83
CA ILE A 154 -17.05 -15.43 10.88
C ILE A 154 -18.15 -16.22 11.61
N ALA A 155 -17.95 -16.58 12.89
CA ALA A 155 -18.91 -17.41 13.63
C ALA A 155 -20.22 -16.67 13.98
N ASP A 156 -20.18 -15.35 14.21
CA ASP A 156 -21.37 -14.54 14.55
C ASP A 156 -22.12 -14.01 13.32
N ILE A 157 -21.51 -14.07 12.13
CA ILE A 157 -22.13 -13.66 10.87
C ILE A 157 -22.70 -14.91 10.23
N GLY A 158 -23.93 -15.28 10.64
CA GLY A 158 -24.60 -16.52 10.29
C GLY A 158 -24.40 -16.96 8.82
N GLN A 159 -23.94 -18.20 8.64
CA GLN A 159 -23.86 -18.97 7.39
C GLN A 159 -23.74 -18.15 6.09
N ALA A 160 -22.72 -17.29 5.98
CA ALA A 160 -22.30 -16.80 4.67
C ALA A 160 -21.50 -17.91 3.98
N GLN A 161 -22.05 -18.45 2.88
CA GLN A 161 -21.41 -19.48 2.07
C GLN A 161 -19.98 -19.08 1.71
N ALA A 162 -19.03 -19.98 1.94
CA ALA A 162 -17.70 -19.92 1.38
C ALA A 162 -17.80 -20.05 -0.15
N GLY A 163 -18.04 -18.92 -0.82
CA GLY A 163 -17.98 -18.79 -2.26
C GLY A 163 -16.55 -18.52 -2.69
N GLU A 164 -16.00 -19.36 -3.55
CA GLU A 164 -14.92 -18.99 -4.46
C GLU A 164 -15.45 -17.87 -5.37
N GLY A 165 -15.43 -16.63 -4.89
CA GLY A 165 -15.96 -15.48 -5.59
C GLY A 165 -14.95 -14.35 -5.54
N GLU A 166 -14.55 -13.85 -6.71
CA GLU A 166 -13.88 -12.56 -6.82
C GLU A 166 -14.70 -11.50 -6.06
N PRO A 167 -14.08 -10.56 -5.33
CA PRO A 167 -14.78 -9.39 -4.83
C PRO A 167 -15.31 -8.63 -6.05
N THR A 168 -16.56 -8.87 -6.39
CA THR A 168 -17.23 -8.19 -7.50
C THR A 168 -17.40 -6.74 -7.07
N ALA A 169 -16.91 -5.82 -7.91
CA ALA A 169 -17.11 -4.40 -7.68
C ALA A 169 -18.62 -4.14 -7.52
N PRO A 170 -19.05 -3.34 -6.53
CA PRO A 170 -20.45 -3.00 -6.36
C PRO A 170 -21.02 -2.42 -7.64
N ALA A 171 -22.00 -3.11 -8.23
CA ALA A 171 -22.70 -2.64 -9.42
C ALA A 171 -23.75 -1.59 -9.02
N GLY A 172 -23.66 -0.39 -9.60
CA GLY A 172 -24.64 0.69 -9.45
C GLY A 172 -23.99 2.07 -9.35
N ALA A 173 -24.54 3.06 -10.07
CA ALA A 173 -24.01 4.43 -10.11
C ALA A 173 -24.03 5.15 -8.75
N GLU A 174 -24.83 4.70 -7.79
CA GLU A 174 -24.85 5.25 -6.42
C GLU A 174 -23.74 4.68 -5.50
N LYS A 175 -23.01 3.66 -5.98
CA LYS A 175 -21.98 2.94 -5.22
C LYS A 175 -20.56 3.21 -5.72
N THR A 176 -20.41 3.92 -6.83
CA THR A 176 -19.12 4.29 -7.42
C THR A 176 -19.15 5.72 -7.93
N ASP A 177 -18.02 6.41 -7.85
CA ASP A 177 -17.80 7.73 -8.43
C ASP A 177 -16.50 7.75 -9.25
N PRO A 178 -16.59 7.58 -10.59
CA PRO A 178 -15.44 7.64 -11.48
C PRO A 178 -14.71 8.99 -11.52
N THR A 179 -15.34 10.07 -11.03
CA THR A 179 -14.71 11.40 -10.95
C THR A 179 -13.76 11.53 -9.75
N LEU A 180 -13.79 10.55 -8.84
CA LEU A 180 -13.03 10.50 -7.60
C LEU A 180 -13.29 11.71 -6.67
N GLN A 181 -14.43 12.41 -6.81
CA GLN A 181 -14.75 13.62 -6.03
C GLN A 181 -15.62 13.33 -4.81
N HIS A 182 -16.34 12.21 -4.80
CA HIS A 182 -17.23 11.83 -3.71
C HIS A 182 -16.39 11.67 -2.43
N PRO A 183 -16.74 12.37 -1.33
CA PRO A 183 -15.89 12.41 -0.14
C PRO A 183 -15.68 11.04 0.52
N ARG A 184 -16.56 10.08 0.25
CA ARG A 184 -16.47 8.70 0.75
C ARG A 184 -15.99 7.68 -0.29
N CYS A 185 -15.56 8.10 -1.48
CA CYS A 185 -14.88 7.14 -2.36
C CYS A 185 -13.53 6.74 -1.73
N VAL A 186 -13.06 5.53 -2.00
CA VAL A 186 -11.79 5.00 -1.45
C VAL A 186 -10.64 5.99 -1.71
N PHE A 187 -10.59 6.62 -2.88
CA PHE A 187 -9.55 7.58 -3.21
C PHE A 187 -9.52 8.78 -2.26
N GLN A 188 -10.68 9.39 -1.94
CA GLN A 188 -10.74 10.53 -1.03
C GLN A 188 -10.46 10.12 0.42
N VAL A 189 -10.86 8.91 0.81
CA VAL A 189 -10.52 8.35 2.14
C VAL A 189 -9.00 8.14 2.24
N LEU A 190 -8.39 7.51 1.24
CA LEU A 190 -6.95 7.29 1.14
C LEU A 190 -6.17 8.61 1.20
N LYS A 191 -6.62 9.62 0.46
CA LYS A 191 -6.02 10.96 0.45
C LYS A 191 -6.01 11.59 1.84
N ARG A 192 -7.12 11.48 2.58
CA ARG A 192 -7.19 11.98 3.97
C ARG A 192 -6.28 11.18 4.91
N HIS A 193 -6.35 9.85 4.84
CA HIS A 193 -5.56 8.95 5.69
C HIS A 193 -4.05 9.23 5.59
N PHE A 194 -3.56 9.43 4.36
CA PHE A 194 -2.14 9.64 4.12
C PHE A 194 -1.67 11.10 4.25
N ALA A 195 -2.58 12.06 4.44
CA ALA A 195 -2.23 13.49 4.49
C ALA A 195 -1.24 13.85 5.62
N ARG A 196 -1.25 13.07 6.72
CA ARG A 196 -0.36 13.30 7.88
C ARG A 196 1.12 12.96 7.64
N TYR A 197 1.42 12.12 6.65
CA TYR A 197 2.78 11.61 6.42
C TYR A 197 3.62 12.62 5.64
N THR A 198 3.94 13.75 6.27
CA THR A 198 4.78 14.78 5.65
C THR A 198 6.25 14.39 5.59
N PRO A 199 7.07 15.02 4.71
CA PRO A 199 8.52 14.82 4.74
C PRO A 199 9.12 15.02 6.14
N GLU A 200 8.61 15.96 6.93
CA GLU A 200 9.03 16.22 8.30
C GLU A 200 8.63 15.07 9.24
N MET A 201 7.42 14.51 9.11
CA MET A 201 7.03 13.31 9.85
C MET A 201 7.87 12.10 9.44
N VAL A 202 8.19 11.96 8.15
CA VAL A 202 9.09 10.90 7.66
C VAL A 202 10.49 11.09 8.23
N GLU A 203 11.01 12.31 8.32
CA GLU A 203 12.31 12.57 8.95
C GLU A 203 12.28 12.20 10.43
N GLU A 204 11.28 12.65 11.18
CA GLU A 204 11.14 12.37 12.62
C GLU A 204 11.04 10.86 12.90
N ILE A 205 10.18 10.16 12.15
CA ILE A 205 9.91 8.76 12.38
C ILE A 205 11.01 7.88 11.77
N CYS A 206 11.42 8.12 10.54
CA CYS A 206 12.33 7.22 9.80
C CYS A 206 13.80 7.59 9.94
N GLY A 207 14.13 8.83 10.32
CA GLY A 207 15.49 9.37 10.29
C GLY A 207 15.98 9.69 8.88
N ILE A 208 15.07 9.87 7.91
CA ILE A 208 15.39 10.13 6.51
C ILE A 208 15.25 11.64 6.25
N PRO A 209 16.33 12.35 5.89
CA PRO A 209 16.27 13.77 5.57
C PRO A 209 15.27 14.09 4.43
N PRO A 210 14.54 15.22 4.48
CA PRO A 210 13.53 15.57 3.47
C PRO A 210 14.07 15.63 2.04
N ASP A 211 15.29 16.10 1.83
CA ASP A 211 15.93 16.15 0.52
C ASP A 211 16.21 14.75 -0.05
N LEU A 212 16.63 13.81 0.79
CA LEU A 212 16.81 12.41 0.41
C LEU A 212 15.46 11.73 0.14
N PHE A 213 14.44 12.00 0.96
CA PHE A 213 13.08 11.52 0.71
C PHE A 213 12.53 12.04 -0.63
N LEU A 214 12.62 13.34 -0.88
CA LEU A 214 12.15 13.96 -2.13
C LEU A 214 12.94 13.53 -3.37
N LYS A 215 14.18 13.06 -3.20
CA LYS A 215 14.93 12.45 -4.30
C LYS A 215 14.37 11.09 -4.71
N VAL A 216 13.73 10.38 -3.77
CA VAL A 216 13.13 9.06 -4.00
C VAL A 216 11.67 9.16 -4.45
N ALA A 217 10.93 10.16 -3.96
CA ALA A 217 9.51 10.38 -4.22
C ALA A 217 9.23 11.03 -5.60
#